data_AF-A0A970EK35-F1
#
_entry.id   AF-A0A970EK35-F1
#
_cell.length_a   1.000
_cell.length_b   1.000
_cell.length_c   1.000
_cell.angle_alpha   90.00
_cell.angle_beta   90.00
_cell.angle_gamma   90.00
#
_symmetry.space_group_name_H-M   'P 1'
#
loop_
_entity.id
_entity.type
_entity.pdbx_description
1 polymer ?
#
loop_
_entity_poly.entity_id
_entity_poly.type
_entity_poly.pdbx_seq_one_letter_code
_entity_poly.pdbx_strand_id
1 'polypeptide(L)'
;MKRKQFYSLLLVLVFLLACSLNGEVLANVEKVQKEVDELEQIVKSLEEAIKSRQRRISQLDADIKVSEKRLQEAEVKLAEAEAKLGEQNLLFGERVRSAYMKGGLSYLEVFFEAKNFGDVITRLVYLKRILKRDADIMAALRNEYNILQERKAELAAEKAKLADLRYQLEAERKNLQAEKQEQDKLLAAAKDKLKTEIARTVPQAEKLPVYGVVIDNFAAARPQHGLVQADLIYEYEVEGKITRYLALYSQFPTKVGPVRSARQHNMILALENDVRFIHAGGSTDNIKLLKELNVRHTDALTFRGKQFFRDTSRRAPHNLYVNLKELKLEQPSPNVVVRPAYISREGQKKSSFSIDYGNNYTVSYKYVENEGVYHRYINNKQHFDANGKPIKARNIIVQYVPFYNDARGRPTAELVGEGVIDFYSQGKYFKGKWSKSSEKEPTRFYYQDGQEIERVYGQTWIQIVRR
;
A
#
# COMPACT_ATOMS: atom_id res chain seq x y z
N MET A 1 1.00 -18.00 -13.98
CA MET A 1 -0.23 -18.80 -13.76
C MET A 1 -1.38 -18.03 -13.08
N LYS A 2 -1.19 -17.28 -11.97
CA LYS A 2 -2.30 -16.58 -11.27
C LYS A 2 -2.96 -15.39 -12.03
N ARG A 3 -2.29 -14.78 -13.02
CA ARG A 3 -2.77 -13.56 -13.74
C ARG A 3 -3.81 -13.84 -14.84
N LYS A 4 -3.61 -14.87 -15.69
CA LYS A 4 -4.60 -15.28 -16.71
C LYS A 4 -5.90 -15.80 -16.08
N GLN A 5 -5.80 -16.51 -14.95
CA GLN A 5 -6.97 -16.98 -14.21
C GLN A 5 -7.84 -15.82 -13.70
N PHE A 6 -7.26 -14.66 -13.35
CA PHE A 6 -8.02 -13.49 -12.92
C PHE A 6 -8.88 -12.93 -14.05
N TYR A 7 -8.31 -12.72 -15.23
CA TYR A 7 -9.03 -12.20 -16.39
C TYR A 7 -10.03 -13.20 -16.98
N SER A 8 -9.74 -14.51 -16.92
CA SER A 8 -10.70 -15.53 -17.34
C SER A 8 -11.88 -15.66 -16.37
N LEU A 9 -11.65 -15.59 -15.05
CA LEU A 9 -12.74 -15.57 -14.06
C LEU A 9 -13.60 -14.31 -14.20
N LEU A 10 -12.97 -13.19 -14.58
CA LEU A 10 -13.60 -11.90 -14.82
C LEU A 10 -14.56 -11.93 -16.01
N LEU A 11 -14.09 -12.41 -17.16
CA LEU A 11 -14.91 -12.56 -18.37
C LEU A 11 -16.11 -13.48 -18.10
N VAL A 12 -15.91 -14.57 -17.36
CA VAL A 12 -16.99 -15.49 -16.99
C VAL A 12 -18.02 -14.83 -16.06
N LEU A 13 -17.58 -14.02 -15.09
CA LEU A 13 -18.50 -13.31 -14.18
C LEU A 13 -19.31 -12.23 -14.90
N VAL A 14 -18.66 -11.48 -15.79
CA VAL A 14 -19.26 -10.47 -16.67
C VAL A 14 -20.28 -11.09 -17.62
N PHE A 15 -19.97 -12.26 -18.19
CA PHE A 15 -20.86 -12.99 -19.09
C PHE A 15 -22.08 -13.57 -18.36
N LEU A 16 -21.89 -14.07 -17.13
CA LEU A 16 -22.99 -14.53 -16.26
C LEU A 16 -23.91 -13.37 -15.85
N LEU A 17 -23.37 -12.16 -15.69
CA LEU A 17 -24.12 -10.94 -15.39
C LEU A 17 -24.95 -10.42 -16.57
N ALA A 18 -24.46 -10.56 -17.80
CA ALA A 18 -25.18 -10.14 -19.01
C ALA A 18 -26.45 -10.96 -19.28
N CYS A 19 -26.52 -12.20 -18.80
CA CYS A 19 -27.67 -13.09 -18.99
C CYS A 19 -28.88 -12.75 -18.11
N SER A 20 -28.75 -11.81 -17.17
CA SER A 20 -29.86 -11.37 -16.34
C SER A 20 -29.59 -9.95 -15.85
N LEU A 21 -30.08 -8.89 -16.51
CA LEU A 21 -30.40 -7.56 -15.92
C LEU A 21 -30.69 -6.47 -16.99
N ASN A 22 -31.40 -5.42 -16.55
CA ASN A 22 -31.85 -4.23 -17.30
C ASN A 22 -30.71 -3.40 -17.95
N GLY A 23 -31.06 -2.56 -18.94
CA GLY A 23 -30.14 -1.81 -19.80
C GLY A 23 -29.09 -0.91 -19.13
N GLU A 24 -29.35 -0.36 -17.94
CA GLU A 24 -28.34 0.42 -17.20
C GLU A 24 -27.21 -0.45 -16.64
N VAL A 25 -27.49 -1.70 -16.27
CA VAL A 25 -26.46 -2.64 -15.80
C VAL A 25 -25.57 -3.07 -16.96
N LEU A 26 -26.14 -3.30 -18.14
CA LEU A 26 -25.39 -3.59 -19.37
C LEU A 26 -24.45 -2.43 -19.75
N ALA A 27 -24.92 -1.18 -19.68
CA ALA A 27 -24.09 -0.01 -19.99
C ALA A 27 -22.90 0.15 -19.00
N ASN A 28 -23.11 -0.13 -17.71
CA ASN A 28 -22.03 -0.10 -16.73
C ASN A 28 -21.04 -1.26 -16.94
N VAL A 29 -21.52 -2.45 -17.29
CA VAL A 29 -20.68 -3.60 -17.62
C VAL A 29 -19.82 -3.32 -18.86
N GLU A 30 -20.37 -2.72 -19.91
CA GLU A 30 -19.61 -2.32 -21.11
C GLU A 30 -18.51 -1.30 -20.79
N LYS A 31 -18.81 -0.29 -19.96
CA LYS A 31 -17.83 0.70 -19.53
C LYS A 31 -16.66 0.05 -18.78
N VAL A 32 -16.97 -0.91 -17.91
CA VAL A 32 -15.96 -1.62 -17.11
C VAL A 32 -15.12 -2.54 -17.98
N GLN A 33 -15.75 -3.20 -18.97
CA GLN A 33 -15.03 -4.00 -19.94
C GLN A 33 -14.02 -3.16 -20.72
N LYS A 34 -14.42 -1.98 -21.22
CA LYS A 34 -13.53 -1.09 -21.94
C LYS A 34 -12.32 -0.64 -21.11
N GLU A 35 -12.53 -0.29 -19.85
CA GLU A 35 -11.44 0.10 -18.95
C GLU A 35 -10.50 -1.07 -18.62
N VAL A 36 -11.02 -2.29 -18.51
CA VAL A 36 -10.22 -3.51 -18.36
C VAL A 36 -9.37 -3.76 -19.61
N ASP A 37 -9.94 -3.60 -20.79
CA ASP A 37 -9.24 -3.80 -22.07
C ASP A 37 -8.08 -2.79 -22.24
N GLU A 38 -8.32 -1.52 -21.90
CA GLU A 38 -7.28 -0.47 -21.90
C GLU A 38 -6.14 -0.81 -20.93
N LEU A 39 -6.47 -1.26 -19.71
CA LEU A 39 -5.47 -1.69 -18.73
C LEU A 39 -4.70 -2.93 -19.17
N GLU A 40 -5.36 -3.89 -19.83
CA GLU A 40 -4.72 -5.08 -20.38
C GLU A 40 -3.70 -4.70 -21.47
N GLN A 41 -4.04 -3.75 -22.34
CA GLN A 41 -3.10 -3.22 -23.34
C GLN A 41 -1.87 -2.57 -22.69
N ILE A 42 -2.07 -1.74 -21.66
CA ILE A 42 -0.98 -1.09 -20.94
C ILE A 42 -0.08 -2.15 -20.27
N VAL A 43 -0.68 -3.12 -19.56
CA VAL A 43 0.08 -4.19 -18.91
C VAL A 43 0.87 -5.00 -19.92
N LYS A 44 0.28 -5.32 -21.08
CA LYS A 44 0.98 -6.05 -22.16
C LYS A 44 2.18 -5.26 -22.69
N SER A 45 2.03 -3.95 -22.90
CA SER A 45 3.13 -3.10 -23.36
C SER A 45 4.28 -3.05 -22.35
N LEU A 46 3.97 -2.98 -21.05
CA LEU A 46 4.95 -3.03 -19.97
C LEU A 46 5.63 -4.39 -19.86
N GLU A 47 4.90 -5.50 -20.07
CA GLU A 47 5.49 -6.85 -20.08
C GLU A 47 6.52 -7.02 -21.20
N GLU A 48 6.25 -6.50 -22.40
CA GLU A 48 7.22 -6.51 -23.50
C GLU A 48 8.41 -5.59 -23.22
N ALA A 49 8.21 -4.41 -22.62
CA ALA A 49 9.29 -3.53 -22.19
C ALA A 49 10.21 -4.21 -21.16
N ILE A 50 9.62 -4.82 -20.12
CA ILE A 50 10.33 -5.58 -19.08
C ILE A 50 11.16 -6.71 -19.69
N LYS A 51 10.59 -7.46 -20.64
CA LYS A 51 11.26 -8.56 -21.33
C LYS A 51 12.41 -8.06 -22.21
N SER A 52 12.22 -6.94 -22.91
CA SER A 52 13.26 -6.29 -23.70
C SER A 52 14.44 -5.86 -22.81
N ARG A 53 14.17 -5.22 -21.67
CA ARG A 53 15.21 -4.81 -20.71
C ARG A 53 15.93 -6.00 -20.09
N GLN A 54 15.22 -7.07 -19.74
CA GLN A 54 15.85 -8.29 -19.23
C GLN A 54 16.84 -8.88 -20.24
N ARG A 55 16.49 -8.90 -21.53
CA ARG A 55 17.42 -9.30 -22.61
C ARG A 55 18.63 -8.36 -22.67
N ARG A 56 18.42 -7.04 -22.58
CA ARG A 56 19.52 -6.06 -22.57
C ARG A 56 20.46 -6.25 -21.39
N ILE A 57 19.92 -6.49 -20.20
CA ILE A 57 20.68 -6.79 -18.98
C ILE A 57 21.51 -8.07 -19.18
N SER A 58 20.91 -9.14 -19.70
CA SER A 58 21.65 -10.38 -19.98
C SER A 58 22.78 -10.18 -21.00
N GLN A 59 22.55 -9.33 -22.02
CA GLN A 59 23.59 -8.98 -22.99
C GLN A 59 24.72 -8.17 -22.33
N LEU A 60 24.39 -7.15 -21.54
CA LEU A 60 25.38 -6.34 -20.82
C LEU A 60 26.19 -7.19 -19.83
N ASP A 61 25.56 -8.11 -19.11
CA ASP A 61 26.25 -9.06 -18.22
C ASP A 61 27.23 -9.96 -19.01
N ALA A 62 26.88 -10.37 -20.23
CA ALA A 62 27.78 -11.13 -21.10
C ALA A 62 28.95 -10.26 -21.62
N ASP A 63 28.67 -9.04 -22.06
CA ASP A 63 29.68 -8.09 -22.55
C ASP A 63 30.67 -7.70 -21.44
N ILE A 64 30.19 -7.54 -20.20
CA ILE A 64 31.01 -7.30 -19.01
C ILE A 64 31.97 -8.47 -18.79
N LYS A 65 31.48 -9.72 -18.82
CA LYS A 65 32.35 -10.90 -18.66
C LYS A 65 33.45 -10.97 -19.72
N VAL A 66 33.11 -10.62 -20.97
CA VAL A 66 34.10 -10.57 -22.05
C VAL A 66 35.12 -9.46 -21.81
N SER A 67 34.70 -8.27 -21.40
CA SER A 67 35.59 -7.14 -21.11
C SER A 67 36.46 -7.40 -19.87
N GLU A 68 35.96 -8.06 -18.84
CA GLU A 68 36.73 -8.50 -17.67
C GLU A 68 37.85 -9.48 -18.06
N LYS A 69 37.57 -10.43 -18.97
CA LYS A 69 38.61 -11.33 -19.49
C LYS A 69 39.68 -10.57 -20.28
N ARG A 70 39.28 -9.63 -21.14
CA ARG A 70 40.23 -8.79 -21.90
C ARG A 70 41.08 -7.92 -21.00
N LEU A 71 40.49 -7.38 -19.93
CA LEU A 71 41.19 -6.60 -18.94
C LEU A 71 42.29 -7.43 -18.26
N GLN A 72 41.97 -8.66 -17.84
CA GLN A 72 42.96 -9.58 -17.26
C GLN A 72 44.09 -9.89 -18.25
N GLU A 73 43.77 -10.17 -19.51
CA GLU A 73 44.78 -10.41 -20.56
C GLU A 73 45.67 -9.17 -20.79
N ALA A 74 45.10 -7.96 -20.74
CA ALA A 74 45.86 -6.72 -20.87
C ALA A 74 46.76 -6.46 -19.66
N GLU A 75 46.31 -6.76 -18.44
CA GLU A 75 47.11 -6.66 -17.21
C GLU A 75 48.31 -7.60 -17.24
N VAL A 76 48.13 -8.85 -17.71
CA VAL A 76 49.23 -9.81 -17.88
C VAL A 76 50.26 -9.30 -18.90
N LYS A 77 49.80 -8.85 -20.08
CA LYS A 77 50.71 -8.30 -21.12
C LYS A 77 51.45 -7.06 -20.66
N LEU A 78 50.81 -6.21 -19.86
CA LEU A 78 51.46 -5.04 -19.28
C LEU A 78 52.57 -5.46 -18.31
N ALA A 79 52.31 -6.42 -17.43
CA ALA A 79 53.30 -6.94 -16.49
C ALA A 79 54.50 -7.58 -17.21
N GLU A 80 54.27 -8.32 -18.30
CA GLU A 80 55.35 -8.88 -19.14
C GLU A 80 56.22 -7.78 -19.78
N ALA A 81 55.58 -6.71 -20.30
CA ALA A 81 56.30 -5.57 -20.87
C ALA A 81 57.10 -4.79 -19.81
N GLU A 82 56.56 -4.60 -18.61
CA GLU A 82 57.26 -3.99 -17.48
C GLU A 82 58.49 -4.81 -17.05
N ALA A 83 58.34 -6.15 -16.99
CA ALA A 83 59.45 -7.05 -16.68
C ALA A 83 60.56 -6.98 -17.74
N LYS A 84 60.22 -7.06 -19.03
CA LYS A 84 61.19 -6.92 -20.13
C LYS A 84 61.91 -5.58 -20.13
N LEU A 85 61.18 -4.49 -19.92
CA LEU A 85 61.79 -3.16 -19.83
C LEU A 85 62.75 -3.09 -18.63
N GLY A 86 62.41 -3.72 -17.51
CA GLY A 86 63.28 -3.88 -16.36
C GLY A 86 64.59 -4.61 -16.69
N GLU A 87 64.51 -5.74 -17.39
CA GLU A 87 65.69 -6.50 -17.84
C GLU A 87 66.60 -5.67 -18.76
N GLN A 88 66.01 -4.96 -19.74
CA GLN A 88 66.78 -4.10 -20.66
C GLN A 88 67.44 -2.92 -19.95
N ASN A 89 66.74 -2.32 -18.97
CA ASN A 89 67.30 -1.26 -18.12
C ASN A 89 68.49 -1.75 -17.28
N LEU A 90 68.42 -2.98 -16.74
CA LEU A 90 69.53 -3.59 -16.01
C LEU A 90 70.76 -3.79 -16.91
N LEU A 91 70.57 -4.39 -18.10
CA LEU A 91 71.64 -4.59 -19.08
C LEU A 91 72.29 -3.28 -19.51
N PHE A 92 71.47 -2.25 -19.76
CA PHE A 92 71.96 -0.92 -20.08
C PHE A 92 72.71 -0.29 -18.89
N GLY A 93 72.17 -0.41 -17.68
CA GLY A 93 72.79 0.08 -16.45
C GLY A 93 74.15 -0.57 -16.16
N GLU A 94 74.25 -1.89 -16.32
CA GLU A 94 75.53 -2.62 -16.23
C GLU A 94 76.53 -2.16 -17.28
N ARG A 95 76.08 -1.92 -18.51
CA ARG A 95 76.91 -1.41 -19.60
C ARG A 95 77.45 -0.01 -19.31
N VAL A 96 76.60 0.91 -18.85
CA VAL A 96 76.96 2.28 -18.46
C VAL A 96 77.92 2.27 -17.27
N ARG A 97 77.63 1.47 -16.24
CA ARG A 97 78.49 1.31 -15.07
C ARG A 97 79.85 0.73 -15.43
N SER A 98 79.91 -0.27 -16.31
CA SER A 98 81.16 -0.85 -16.81
C SER A 98 81.99 0.17 -17.59
N ALA A 99 81.34 1.00 -18.41
CA ALA A 99 82.01 2.08 -19.13
C ALA A 99 82.55 3.17 -18.18
N TYR A 100 81.80 3.51 -17.13
CA TYR A 100 82.22 4.47 -16.11
C TYR A 100 83.41 3.96 -15.27
N MET A 101 83.35 2.72 -14.76
CA MET A 101 84.40 2.13 -13.91
C MET A 101 85.75 1.94 -14.64
N LYS A 102 85.75 1.90 -15.98
CA LYS A 102 86.95 1.70 -16.82
C LYS A 102 87.56 3.01 -17.34
N GLY A 103 87.18 4.16 -16.80
CA GLY A 103 87.75 5.46 -17.18
C GLY A 103 86.87 6.34 -18.09
N GLY A 104 85.62 5.95 -18.35
CA GLY A 104 84.65 6.75 -19.11
C GLY A 104 84.45 6.31 -20.56
N LEU A 105 83.42 6.86 -21.21
CA LEU A 105 83.01 6.56 -22.60
C LEU A 105 83.86 7.34 -23.63
N SER A 106 85.17 7.43 -23.43
CA SER A 106 86.04 8.12 -24.39
C SER A 106 86.43 7.15 -25.51
N TYR A 107 85.48 6.90 -26.41
CA TYR A 107 85.71 6.09 -27.61
C TYR A 107 86.86 6.61 -28.49
N LEU A 108 87.18 7.90 -28.36
CA LEU A 108 88.29 8.58 -29.01
C LEU A 108 89.64 8.22 -28.38
N GLU A 109 89.73 8.06 -27.06
CA GLU A 109 90.99 7.65 -26.39
C GLU A 109 91.46 6.27 -26.82
N VAL A 110 90.55 5.32 -27.01
CA VAL A 110 90.87 3.97 -27.50
C VAL A 110 91.56 4.00 -28.88
N PHE A 111 91.20 4.98 -29.71
CA PHE A 111 91.79 5.23 -31.03
C PHE A 111 93.17 5.90 -30.92
N PHE A 112 93.35 6.86 -30.00
CA PHE A 112 94.60 7.60 -29.81
C PHE A 112 95.68 6.83 -29.02
N GLU A 113 95.33 5.74 -28.33
CA GLU A 113 96.28 4.85 -27.61
C GLU A 113 96.87 3.71 -28.46
N ALA A 114 96.62 3.67 -29.77
CA ALA A 114 97.06 2.58 -30.63
C ALA A 114 98.60 2.57 -30.85
N LYS A 115 99.24 1.41 -30.75
CA LYS A 115 100.71 1.29 -30.81
C LYS A 115 101.29 1.21 -32.23
N ASN A 116 100.47 0.84 -33.23
CA ASN A 116 100.84 0.76 -34.65
C ASN A 116 99.60 0.71 -35.57
N PHE A 117 99.80 0.80 -36.89
CA PHE A 117 98.72 0.87 -37.88
C PHE A 117 97.80 -0.38 -37.93
N GLY A 118 98.31 -1.58 -37.61
CA GLY A 118 97.50 -2.80 -37.51
C GLY A 118 96.62 -2.85 -36.25
N ASP A 119 97.11 -2.32 -35.14
CA ASP A 119 96.38 -2.14 -33.88
C ASP A 119 95.23 -1.13 -34.06
N VAL A 120 95.46 -0.05 -34.81
CA VAL A 120 94.42 0.93 -35.20
C VAL A 120 93.24 0.27 -35.91
N ILE A 121 93.50 -0.57 -36.92
CA ILE A 121 92.45 -1.25 -37.70
C ILE A 121 91.65 -2.23 -36.82
N THR A 122 92.34 -2.99 -35.96
CA THR A 122 91.71 -3.97 -35.06
C THR A 122 90.83 -3.29 -34.02
N ARG A 123 91.31 -2.21 -33.40
CA ARG A 123 90.53 -1.39 -32.45
C ARG A 123 89.34 -0.71 -33.11
N LEU A 124 89.46 -0.28 -34.35
CA LEU A 124 88.35 0.30 -35.12
C LEU A 124 87.22 -0.71 -35.39
N VAL A 125 87.56 -1.97 -35.67
CA VAL A 125 86.58 -3.07 -35.80
C VAL A 125 85.88 -3.35 -34.47
N TYR A 126 86.62 -3.43 -33.36
CA TYR A 126 86.03 -3.63 -32.03
C TYR A 126 85.15 -2.47 -31.58
N LEU A 127 85.60 -1.24 -31.83
CA LEU A 127 84.85 -0.02 -31.53
C LEU A 127 83.52 0.00 -32.30
N LYS A 128 83.54 -0.27 -33.60
CA LYS A 128 82.33 -0.38 -34.42
C LYS A 128 81.36 -1.44 -33.90
N ARG A 129 81.88 -2.58 -33.43
CA ARG A 129 81.07 -3.67 -32.87
C ARG A 129 80.43 -3.28 -31.53
N ILE A 130 81.17 -2.56 -30.68
CA ILE A 130 80.69 -2.05 -29.38
C ILE A 130 79.63 -0.98 -29.59
N LEU A 131 79.89 0.02 -30.44
CA LEU A 131 78.95 1.09 -30.77
C LEU A 131 77.65 0.54 -31.37
N LYS A 132 77.75 -0.48 -32.24
CA LYS A 132 76.58 -1.18 -32.76
C LYS A 132 75.78 -1.84 -31.64
N ARG A 133 76.45 -2.56 -30.72
CA ARG A 133 75.78 -3.22 -29.60
C ARG A 133 75.11 -2.23 -28.63
N ASP A 134 75.76 -1.10 -28.35
CA ASP A 134 75.21 -0.03 -27.51
C ASP A 134 74.00 0.64 -28.17
N ALA A 135 74.07 0.87 -29.49
CA ALA A 135 72.94 1.36 -30.28
C ALA A 135 71.77 0.36 -30.31
N ASP A 136 72.06 -0.94 -30.43
CA ASP A 136 71.05 -2.01 -30.40
C ASP A 136 70.35 -2.07 -29.03
N ILE A 137 71.08 -1.92 -27.92
CA ILE A 137 70.51 -1.87 -26.55
C ILE A 137 69.59 -0.65 -26.39
N MET A 138 70.04 0.53 -26.83
CA MET A 138 69.23 1.75 -26.76
C MET A 138 67.98 1.68 -27.65
N ALA A 139 68.09 1.07 -28.83
CA ALA A 139 66.96 0.83 -29.71
C ALA A 139 65.95 -0.14 -29.09
N ALA A 140 66.42 -1.22 -28.45
CA ALA A 140 65.58 -2.17 -27.73
C ALA A 140 64.85 -1.50 -26.56
N LEU A 141 65.55 -0.69 -25.75
CA LEU A 141 64.97 0.08 -24.65
C LEU A 141 63.87 1.02 -25.10
N ARG A 142 64.14 1.78 -26.19
CA ARG A 142 63.15 2.70 -26.77
C ARG A 142 61.92 1.94 -27.27
N ASN A 143 62.12 0.79 -27.91
CA ASN A 143 61.02 -0.03 -28.41
C ASN A 143 60.16 -0.59 -27.27
N GLU A 144 60.78 -1.18 -26.24
CA GLU A 144 60.06 -1.72 -25.07
C GLU A 144 59.33 -0.62 -24.30
N TYR A 145 59.90 0.59 -24.20
CA TYR A 145 59.22 1.75 -23.62
C TYR A 145 57.96 2.14 -24.41
N ASN A 146 58.03 2.16 -25.75
CA ASN A 146 56.86 2.46 -26.59
C ASN A 146 55.78 1.39 -26.42
N ILE A 147 56.16 0.10 -26.43
CA ILE A 147 55.23 -1.02 -26.19
C ILE A 147 54.56 -0.87 -24.83
N LEU A 148 55.30 -0.49 -23.79
CA LEU A 148 54.74 -0.24 -22.46
C LEU A 148 53.68 0.86 -22.48
N GLN A 149 53.94 1.98 -23.18
CA GLN A 149 52.96 3.06 -23.29
C GLN A 149 51.70 2.63 -24.03
N GLU A 150 51.84 1.86 -25.11
CA GLU A 150 50.71 1.29 -25.86
C GLU A 150 49.87 0.37 -24.95
N ARG A 151 50.50 -0.53 -24.18
CA ARG A 151 49.79 -1.42 -23.25
C ARG A 151 49.09 -0.66 -22.11
N LYS A 152 49.70 0.43 -21.60
CA LYS A 152 49.05 1.30 -20.61
C LYS A 152 47.82 2.00 -21.18
N ALA A 153 47.88 2.46 -22.42
CA ALA A 153 46.74 3.06 -23.11
C ALA A 153 45.62 2.04 -23.37
N GLU A 154 45.95 0.83 -23.84
CA GLU A 154 44.98 -0.27 -24.02
C GLU A 154 44.27 -0.64 -22.71
N LEU A 155 45.04 -0.78 -21.60
CA LEU A 155 44.47 -1.08 -20.29
C LEU A 155 43.52 0.01 -19.81
N ALA A 156 43.90 1.28 -19.97
CA ALA A 156 43.05 2.42 -19.61
C ALA A 156 41.74 2.42 -20.41
N ALA A 157 41.80 2.11 -21.72
CA ALA A 157 40.63 2.03 -22.58
C ALA A 157 39.67 0.88 -22.16
N GLU A 158 40.19 -0.31 -21.85
CA GLU A 158 39.34 -1.43 -21.38
C GLU A 158 38.73 -1.13 -20.00
N LYS A 159 39.46 -0.46 -19.08
CA LYS A 159 38.90 0.00 -17.80
C LYS A 159 37.75 0.99 -17.98
N ALA A 160 37.91 1.96 -18.89
CA ALA A 160 36.86 2.93 -19.20
C ALA A 160 35.62 2.26 -19.80
N LYS A 161 35.82 1.31 -20.73
CA LYS A 161 34.73 0.53 -21.33
C LYS A 161 33.98 -0.31 -20.31
N LEU A 162 34.70 -1.00 -19.42
CA LEU A 162 34.08 -1.79 -18.36
C LEU A 162 33.27 -0.92 -17.39
N ALA A 163 33.78 0.27 -17.05
CA ALA A 163 33.05 1.23 -16.22
C ALA A 163 31.75 1.69 -16.89
N ASP A 164 31.78 2.00 -18.19
CA ASP A 164 30.59 2.38 -18.96
C ASP A 164 29.56 1.24 -19.03
N LEU A 165 30.00 0.00 -19.31
CA LEU A 165 29.11 -1.17 -19.32
C LEU A 165 28.44 -1.40 -17.97
N ARG A 166 29.20 -1.27 -16.87
CA ARG A 166 28.67 -1.40 -15.50
C ARG A 166 27.68 -0.29 -15.18
N TYR A 167 27.94 0.93 -15.63
CA TYR A 167 27.01 2.05 -15.50
C TYR A 167 25.70 1.79 -16.27
N GLN A 168 25.78 1.36 -17.53
CA GLN A 168 24.61 0.99 -18.34
C GLN A 168 23.80 -0.14 -17.67
N LEU A 169 24.47 -1.16 -17.14
CA LEU A 169 23.82 -2.27 -16.43
C LEU A 169 23.06 -1.78 -15.20
N GLU A 170 23.68 -0.91 -14.39
CA GLU A 170 23.03 -0.35 -13.19
C GLU A 170 21.80 0.49 -13.58
N ALA A 171 21.92 1.32 -14.63
CA ALA A 171 20.82 2.11 -15.15
C ALA A 171 19.65 1.22 -15.63
N GLU A 172 19.93 0.17 -16.39
CA GLU A 172 18.90 -0.78 -16.86
C GLU A 172 18.24 -1.53 -15.70
N ARG A 173 19.00 -1.91 -14.66
CA ARG A 173 18.44 -2.54 -13.45
C ARG A 173 17.49 -1.59 -12.70
N LYS A 174 17.86 -0.30 -12.56
CA LYS A 174 16.99 0.71 -11.95
C LYS A 174 15.72 0.93 -12.76
N ASN A 175 15.84 1.04 -14.09
CA ASN A 175 14.69 1.19 -14.98
C ASN A 175 13.74 -0.02 -14.92
N LEU A 176 14.29 -1.24 -14.94
CA LEU A 176 13.51 -2.46 -14.79
C LEU A 176 12.75 -2.52 -13.46
N GLN A 177 13.36 -2.06 -12.37
CA GLN A 177 12.69 -1.98 -11.08
C GLN A 177 11.54 -0.98 -11.08
N ALA A 178 11.75 0.20 -11.67
CA ALA A 178 10.71 1.23 -11.79
C ALA A 178 9.52 0.73 -12.63
N GLU A 179 9.77 0.08 -13.77
CA GLU A 179 8.71 -0.48 -14.63
C GLU A 179 7.91 -1.59 -13.93
N LYS A 180 8.57 -2.45 -13.15
CA LYS A 180 7.88 -3.46 -12.34
C LYS A 180 6.99 -2.83 -11.27
N GLN A 181 7.48 -1.79 -10.58
CA GLN A 181 6.69 -1.07 -9.58
C GLN A 181 5.46 -0.39 -10.19
N GLU A 182 5.62 0.23 -11.36
CA GLU A 182 4.50 0.86 -12.05
C GLU A 182 3.47 -0.18 -12.52
N GLN A 183 3.92 -1.33 -13.05
CA GLN A 183 3.03 -2.45 -13.38
C GLN A 183 2.21 -2.90 -12.17
N ASP A 184 2.86 -3.12 -11.02
CA ASP A 184 2.18 -3.60 -9.81
C ASP A 184 1.17 -2.58 -9.27
N LYS A 185 1.50 -1.28 -9.34
CA LYS A 185 0.61 -0.18 -8.97
C LYS A 185 -0.63 -0.12 -9.87
N LEU A 186 -0.47 -0.23 -11.18
CA LEU A 186 -1.58 -0.26 -12.14
C LEU A 186 -2.49 -1.47 -11.90
N LEU A 187 -1.92 -2.65 -11.64
CA LEU A 187 -2.67 -3.86 -11.32
C LEU A 187 -3.46 -3.73 -10.00
N ALA A 188 -2.90 -3.08 -8.98
CA ALA A 188 -3.59 -2.82 -7.73
C ALA A 188 -4.78 -1.86 -7.93
N ALA A 189 -4.57 -0.76 -8.65
CA ALA A 189 -5.62 0.20 -8.97
C ALA A 189 -6.76 -0.43 -9.77
N ALA A 190 -6.43 -1.27 -10.77
CA ALA A 190 -7.40 -2.01 -11.57
C ALA A 190 -8.28 -2.92 -10.70
N LYS A 191 -7.67 -3.68 -9.79
CA LYS A 191 -8.40 -4.58 -8.86
C LYS A 191 -9.34 -3.81 -7.94
N ASP A 192 -8.88 -2.70 -7.39
CA ASP A 192 -9.70 -1.89 -6.48
C ASP A 192 -10.89 -1.27 -7.21
N LYS A 193 -10.68 -0.76 -8.43
CA LYS A 193 -11.75 -0.21 -9.27
C LYS A 193 -12.79 -1.29 -9.59
N LEU A 194 -12.34 -2.44 -10.05
CA LEU A 194 -13.22 -3.57 -10.36
C LEU A 194 -14.01 -4.05 -9.14
N LYS A 195 -13.35 -4.21 -7.99
CA LYS A 195 -14.01 -4.61 -6.75
C LYS A 195 -15.13 -3.63 -6.38
N THR A 196 -14.87 -2.34 -6.57
CA THR A 196 -15.85 -1.29 -6.33
C THR A 196 -17.05 -1.43 -7.27
N GLU A 197 -16.82 -1.76 -8.53
CA GLU A 197 -17.89 -1.93 -9.50
C GLU A 197 -18.72 -3.19 -9.25
N ILE A 198 -18.09 -4.34 -8.98
CA ILE A 198 -18.79 -5.57 -8.61
C ILE A 198 -19.70 -5.33 -7.42
N ALA A 199 -19.23 -4.54 -6.43
CA ALA A 199 -20.04 -4.18 -5.28
C ALA A 199 -21.25 -3.30 -5.62
N ARG A 200 -21.32 -2.68 -6.80
CA ARG A 200 -22.47 -1.88 -7.27
C ARG A 200 -23.46 -2.67 -8.10
N THR A 201 -23.00 -3.69 -8.81
CA THR A 201 -23.81 -4.36 -9.83
C THR A 201 -24.29 -5.74 -9.38
N VAL A 202 -23.59 -6.38 -8.44
CA VAL A 202 -23.90 -7.75 -7.99
C VAL A 202 -24.46 -7.75 -6.56
N PRO A 203 -25.60 -8.42 -6.30
CA PRO A 203 -26.05 -8.71 -4.94
C PRO A 203 -24.98 -9.47 -4.16
N GLN A 204 -24.81 -9.13 -2.89
CA GLN A 204 -23.71 -9.66 -2.08
C GLN A 204 -24.23 -10.23 -0.77
N ALA A 205 -23.65 -11.35 -0.35
CA ALA A 205 -23.93 -11.98 0.92
C ALA A 205 -23.06 -11.37 2.04
N GLU A 206 -23.71 -10.94 3.12
CA GLU A 206 -23.06 -10.42 4.32
C GLU A 206 -23.32 -11.33 5.50
N LYS A 207 -22.30 -11.58 6.32
CA LYS A 207 -22.50 -12.23 7.61
C LYS A 207 -23.19 -11.25 8.56
N LEU A 208 -24.08 -11.77 9.40
CA LEU A 208 -24.64 -10.97 10.48
C LEU A 208 -23.56 -10.59 11.50
N PRO A 209 -23.61 -9.36 12.06
CA PRO A 209 -22.69 -8.98 13.12
C PRO A 209 -22.96 -9.80 14.37
N VAL A 210 -21.91 -10.04 15.17
CA VAL A 210 -22.00 -10.79 16.44
C VAL A 210 -21.43 -10.02 17.62
N TYR A 211 -20.67 -8.95 17.36
CA TYR A 211 -20.20 -8.01 18.38
C TYR A 211 -20.81 -6.64 18.15
N GLY A 212 -21.17 -5.96 19.23
CA GLY A 212 -21.53 -4.54 19.23
C GLY A 212 -20.68 -3.78 20.23
N VAL A 213 -19.97 -2.73 19.81
CA VAL A 213 -19.08 -1.95 20.67
C VAL A 213 -19.64 -0.55 20.86
N VAL A 214 -19.80 -0.12 22.11
CA VAL A 214 -20.10 1.28 22.43
C VAL A 214 -18.84 2.12 22.22
N ILE A 215 -18.88 3.05 21.28
CA ILE A 215 -17.73 3.88 20.93
C ILE A 215 -18.00 5.35 21.28
N ASP A 216 -16.99 5.97 21.90
CA ASP A 216 -16.97 7.39 22.24
C ASP A 216 -16.98 8.25 20.97
N ASN A 217 -17.79 9.32 20.99
CA ASN A 217 -17.79 10.32 19.93
C ASN A 217 -17.54 11.75 20.44
N PHE A 218 -17.05 11.88 21.67
CA PHE A 218 -16.54 13.16 22.15
C PHE A 218 -15.35 13.65 21.31
N ALA A 219 -15.14 14.98 21.26
CA ALA A 219 -14.09 15.57 20.43
C ALA A 219 -12.70 14.99 20.71
N ALA A 220 -12.33 14.79 21.98
CA ALA A 220 -11.04 14.21 22.38
C ALA A 220 -10.89 12.70 22.07
N ALA A 221 -12.00 12.01 21.78
CA ALA A 221 -11.99 10.60 21.36
C ALA A 221 -11.87 10.41 19.84
N ARG A 222 -12.06 11.48 19.05
CA ARG A 222 -11.88 11.45 17.60
C ARG A 222 -10.41 11.64 17.21
N PRO A 223 -9.94 11.06 16.09
CA PRO A 223 -10.62 10.02 15.32
C PRO A 223 -10.70 8.69 16.10
N GLN A 224 -11.79 7.95 15.92
CA GLN A 224 -11.97 6.60 16.47
C GLN A 224 -11.11 5.57 15.72
N HIS A 225 -10.97 4.37 16.27
CA HIS A 225 -10.48 3.20 15.54
C HIS A 225 -11.60 2.20 15.32
N GLY A 226 -11.64 1.61 14.12
CA GLY A 226 -12.50 0.47 13.81
C GLY A 226 -13.87 0.83 13.26
N LEU A 227 -14.21 2.10 13.03
CA LEU A 227 -15.52 2.47 12.47
C LEU A 227 -15.64 2.06 11.00
N VAL A 228 -14.55 2.11 10.23
CA VAL A 228 -14.55 1.71 8.80
C VAL A 228 -14.86 0.22 8.61
N GLN A 229 -14.59 -0.60 9.62
CA GLN A 229 -14.79 -2.05 9.57
C GLN A 229 -16.13 -2.52 10.15
N ALA A 230 -16.97 -1.61 10.66
CA ALA A 230 -18.29 -1.95 11.17
C ALA A 230 -19.30 -2.16 10.02
N ASP A 231 -20.21 -3.10 10.16
CA ASP A 231 -21.27 -3.35 9.16
C ASP A 231 -22.44 -2.38 9.37
N LEU A 232 -22.78 -2.11 10.64
CA LEU A 232 -23.89 -1.27 11.05
C LEU A 232 -23.47 -0.37 12.22
N ILE A 233 -23.72 0.93 12.10
CA ILE A 233 -23.40 1.90 13.14
C ILE A 233 -24.68 2.65 13.52
N TYR A 234 -25.05 2.56 14.79
CA TYR A 234 -26.06 3.44 15.38
C TYR A 234 -25.38 4.64 15.99
N GLU A 235 -25.92 5.84 15.75
CA GLU A 235 -25.54 7.08 16.42
C GLU A 235 -26.75 7.66 17.13
N TYR A 236 -26.57 8.07 18.38
CA TYR A 236 -27.65 8.54 19.25
C TYR A 236 -27.13 9.59 20.23
N GLU A 237 -28.02 10.49 20.66
CA GLU A 237 -27.72 11.52 21.66
C GLU A 237 -27.50 10.91 23.06
N VAL A 238 -26.54 11.47 23.79
CA VAL A 238 -26.30 11.20 25.21
C VAL A 238 -26.18 12.54 25.98
N GLU A 239 -25.77 12.51 27.24
CA GLU A 239 -25.74 13.70 28.12
C GLU A 239 -24.91 14.85 27.53
N GLY A 240 -25.44 16.08 27.55
CA GLY A 240 -24.71 17.27 27.11
C GLY A 240 -24.78 17.54 25.60
N LYS A 241 -25.79 17.00 24.91
CA LYS A 241 -25.98 17.15 23.44
C LYS A 241 -24.75 16.70 22.64
N ILE A 242 -24.06 15.68 23.12
CA ILE A 242 -23.06 14.94 22.38
C ILE A 242 -23.66 13.61 21.95
N THR A 243 -23.08 12.94 20.95
CA THR A 243 -23.52 11.60 20.55
C THR A 243 -22.53 10.52 21.00
N ARG A 244 -22.96 9.26 20.90
CA ARG A 244 -22.09 8.07 20.95
C ARG A 244 -22.52 7.10 19.86
N TYR A 245 -21.67 6.12 19.62
CA TYR A 245 -21.95 5.06 18.64
C TYR A 245 -22.19 3.72 19.31
N LEU A 246 -23.03 2.89 18.69
CA LEU A 246 -22.98 1.44 18.82
C LEU A 246 -22.60 0.88 17.44
N ALA A 247 -21.37 0.42 17.30
CA ALA A 247 -20.85 -0.14 16.06
C ALA A 247 -20.89 -1.67 16.11
N LEU A 248 -21.49 -2.29 15.10
CA LEU A 248 -21.69 -3.72 15.00
C LEU A 248 -20.71 -4.35 14.01
N TYR A 249 -20.24 -5.55 14.33
CA TYR A 249 -19.10 -6.20 13.67
C TYR A 249 -19.36 -7.68 13.37
N SER A 250 -19.27 -8.02 12.09
CA SER A 250 -19.24 -9.36 11.51
C SER A 250 -17.80 -9.83 11.23
N GLN A 251 -16.90 -8.87 11.05
CA GLN A 251 -15.45 -9.03 10.97
C GLN A 251 -14.79 -8.48 12.24
N PHE A 252 -13.64 -9.02 12.63
CA PHE A 252 -13.05 -8.71 13.94
C PHE A 252 -11.75 -7.91 13.81
N PRO A 253 -11.80 -6.56 13.89
CA PRO A 253 -10.61 -5.71 13.96
C PRO A 253 -9.77 -5.94 15.21
N THR A 254 -8.48 -5.60 15.12
CA THR A 254 -7.52 -5.71 16.23
C THR A 254 -7.55 -4.51 17.18
N LYS A 255 -8.15 -3.38 16.80
CA LYS A 255 -8.29 -2.18 17.62
C LYS A 255 -9.60 -1.47 17.30
N VAL A 256 -10.51 -1.43 18.28
CA VAL A 256 -11.81 -0.76 18.21
C VAL A 256 -12.00 0.13 19.43
N GLY A 257 -12.45 1.37 19.24
CA GLY A 257 -12.73 2.30 20.34
C GLY A 257 -12.49 3.78 20.00
N PRO A 258 -12.48 4.67 21.00
CA PRO A 258 -12.49 4.35 22.42
C PRO A 258 -13.80 3.75 22.94
N VAL A 259 -13.74 2.70 23.77
CA VAL A 259 -14.91 2.02 24.36
C VAL A 259 -15.53 2.90 25.46
N ARG A 260 -16.86 3.01 25.48
CA ARG A 260 -17.60 3.85 26.43
C ARG A 260 -18.72 3.14 27.17
N SER A 261 -19.26 3.86 28.15
CA SER A 261 -20.24 3.34 29.09
C SER A 261 -21.58 3.04 28.43
N ALA A 262 -22.21 1.96 28.90
CA ALA A 262 -23.52 1.51 28.45
C ALA A 262 -24.63 2.50 28.80
N ARG A 263 -25.67 2.52 27.96
CA ARG A 263 -26.96 3.18 28.16
C ARG A 263 -28.09 2.23 27.75
N GLN A 264 -29.29 2.48 28.27
CA GLN A 264 -30.48 1.66 28.00
C GLN A 264 -30.72 1.43 26.50
N HIS A 265 -30.65 2.48 25.67
CA HIS A 265 -30.81 2.33 24.22
C HIS A 265 -29.76 1.41 23.61
N ASN A 266 -28.52 1.35 24.13
CA ASN A 266 -27.54 0.39 23.63
C ASN A 266 -27.94 -1.06 23.87
N MET A 267 -28.58 -1.33 25.01
CA MET A 267 -28.99 -2.67 25.40
C MET A 267 -30.11 -3.16 24.49
N ILE A 268 -31.09 -2.28 24.21
CA ILE A 268 -32.19 -2.56 23.28
C ILE A 268 -31.65 -2.81 21.87
N LEU A 269 -30.75 -1.95 21.38
CA LEU A 269 -30.10 -2.13 20.07
C LEU A 269 -29.18 -3.37 20.04
N ALA A 270 -28.61 -3.79 21.16
CA ALA A 270 -27.83 -5.03 21.21
C ALA A 270 -28.72 -6.27 21.15
N LEU A 271 -29.86 -6.25 21.86
CA LEU A 271 -30.85 -7.32 21.84
C LEU A 271 -31.43 -7.51 20.44
N GLU A 272 -31.83 -6.42 19.78
CA GLU A 272 -32.48 -6.51 18.47
C GLU A 272 -31.57 -7.07 17.36
N ASN A 273 -30.26 -6.92 17.52
CA ASN A 273 -29.26 -7.39 16.57
C ASN A 273 -28.62 -8.71 17.00
N ASP A 274 -29.02 -9.28 18.15
CA ASP A 274 -28.41 -10.44 18.80
C ASP A 274 -26.87 -10.40 18.78
N VAL A 275 -26.31 -9.33 19.36
CA VAL A 275 -24.86 -9.16 19.46
C VAL A 275 -24.37 -9.24 20.90
N ARG A 276 -23.14 -9.72 21.10
CA ARG A 276 -22.43 -9.52 22.36
C ARG A 276 -22.04 -8.05 22.48
N PHE A 277 -22.67 -7.40 23.44
CA PHE A 277 -22.56 -5.99 23.72
C PHE A 277 -21.32 -5.65 24.56
N ILE A 278 -20.39 -4.84 24.03
CA ILE A 278 -19.14 -4.46 24.65
C ILE A 278 -19.20 -2.99 25.08
N HIS A 279 -18.94 -2.75 26.36
CA HIS A 279 -18.99 -1.41 26.97
C HIS A 279 -17.92 -1.25 28.05
N ALA A 280 -17.77 -0.03 28.55
CA ALA A 280 -16.84 0.32 29.64
C ALA A 280 -17.60 0.94 30.81
N GLY A 281 -18.04 0.09 31.72
CA GLY A 281 -18.92 0.47 32.84
C GLY A 281 -20.31 0.93 32.40
N GLY A 282 -21.02 1.50 33.36
CA GLY A 282 -22.38 2.01 33.25
C GLY A 282 -22.79 2.58 34.61
N SER A 283 -23.86 3.37 34.66
CA SER A 283 -24.42 3.74 35.96
C SER A 283 -25.02 2.51 36.64
N THR A 284 -25.19 2.55 37.97
CA THR A 284 -25.68 1.38 38.73
C THR A 284 -27.03 0.87 38.24
N ASP A 285 -27.93 1.75 37.84
CA ASP A 285 -29.22 1.43 37.21
C ASP A 285 -29.07 0.78 35.82
N ASN A 286 -28.13 1.24 34.97
CA ASN A 286 -27.85 0.59 33.68
C ASN A 286 -27.22 -0.80 33.88
N ILE A 287 -26.34 -0.97 34.88
CA ILE A 287 -25.76 -2.28 35.21
C ILE A 287 -26.84 -3.23 35.74
N LYS A 288 -27.82 -2.72 36.50
CA LYS A 288 -28.98 -3.50 36.95
C LYS A 288 -29.84 -3.91 35.75
N LEU A 289 -30.14 -2.97 34.86
CA LEU A 289 -30.96 -3.19 33.66
C LEU A 289 -30.33 -4.22 32.72
N LEU A 290 -28.99 -4.21 32.55
CA LEU A 290 -28.28 -5.24 31.77
C LEU A 290 -28.59 -6.66 32.28
N LYS A 291 -28.64 -6.83 33.60
CA LYS A 291 -28.97 -8.12 34.23
C LYS A 291 -30.45 -8.47 34.09
N GLU A 292 -31.33 -7.49 34.30
CA GLU A 292 -32.79 -7.67 34.18
C GLU A 292 -33.21 -8.06 32.76
N LEU A 293 -32.63 -7.43 31.74
CA LEU A 293 -32.89 -7.72 30.33
C LEU A 293 -32.16 -8.98 29.82
N ASN A 294 -31.29 -9.59 30.63
CA ASN A 294 -30.42 -10.70 30.26
C ASN A 294 -29.64 -10.43 28.95
N VAL A 295 -29.11 -9.20 28.80
CA VAL A 295 -28.37 -8.82 27.59
C VAL A 295 -27.00 -9.49 27.61
N ARG A 296 -26.64 -10.20 26.54
CA ARG A 296 -25.30 -10.77 26.38
C ARG A 296 -24.28 -9.64 26.27
N HIS A 297 -23.47 -9.42 27.31
CA HIS A 297 -22.55 -8.29 27.35
C HIS A 297 -21.14 -8.63 27.85
N THR A 298 -20.22 -7.67 27.76
CA THR A 298 -18.86 -7.72 28.31
C THR A 298 -18.45 -6.31 28.74
N ASP A 299 -18.15 -6.16 30.03
CA ASP A 299 -17.66 -4.91 30.60
C ASP A 299 -16.12 -4.88 30.59
N ALA A 300 -15.56 -3.98 29.80
CA ALA A 300 -14.13 -3.78 29.64
C ALA A 300 -13.41 -3.37 30.94
N LEU A 301 -14.11 -2.83 31.94
CA LEU A 301 -13.52 -2.43 33.22
C LEU A 301 -13.33 -3.59 34.19
N THR A 302 -14.14 -4.65 34.06
CA THR A 302 -14.10 -5.83 34.94
C THR A 302 -13.49 -7.05 34.24
N PHE A 303 -13.43 -7.05 32.90
CA PHE A 303 -12.84 -8.11 32.12
C PHE A 303 -11.36 -8.32 32.47
N ARG A 304 -10.99 -9.56 32.78
CA ARG A 304 -9.62 -9.96 33.09
C ARG A 304 -8.94 -10.51 31.84
N GLY A 305 -8.34 -9.64 31.04
CA GLY A 305 -7.59 -10.05 29.85
C GLY A 305 -6.92 -8.89 29.13
N LYS A 306 -5.92 -9.20 28.30
CA LYS A 306 -5.12 -8.21 27.55
C LYS A 306 -5.83 -7.67 26.29
N GLN A 307 -7.01 -8.21 25.97
CA GLN A 307 -7.81 -7.81 24.82
C GLN A 307 -8.39 -6.41 24.97
N PHE A 308 -8.59 -5.95 26.21
CA PHE A 308 -8.89 -4.56 26.51
C PHE A 308 -7.62 -3.85 26.96
N PHE A 309 -7.30 -2.72 26.36
CA PHE A 309 -6.05 -2.01 26.62
C PHE A 309 -6.22 -0.50 26.50
N ARG A 310 -5.31 0.24 27.13
CA ARG A 310 -5.30 1.70 27.13
C ARG A 310 -4.26 2.22 26.13
N ASP A 311 -4.67 3.12 25.26
CA ASP A 311 -3.74 3.85 24.38
C ASP A 311 -3.11 5.01 25.15
N THR A 312 -1.80 4.96 25.36
CA THR A 312 -1.07 5.95 26.16
C THR A 312 -0.94 7.30 25.48
N SER A 313 -1.20 7.39 24.17
CA SER A 313 -1.22 8.67 23.44
C SER A 313 -2.44 9.54 23.79
N ARG A 314 -3.45 8.99 24.49
CA ARG A 314 -4.67 9.69 24.87
C ARG A 314 -4.92 9.63 26.38
N ARG A 315 -5.52 10.70 26.90
CA ARG A 315 -5.93 10.75 28.31
C ARG A 315 -7.20 9.96 28.56
N ALA A 316 -7.29 9.35 29.73
CA ALA A 316 -8.54 8.81 30.22
C ALA A 316 -9.60 9.94 30.31
N PRO A 317 -10.87 9.64 30.00
CA PRO A 317 -11.43 8.33 29.74
C PRO A 317 -11.54 7.96 28.23
N HIS A 318 -10.90 8.72 27.34
CA HIS A 318 -11.00 8.59 25.87
C HIS A 318 -9.94 7.65 25.24
N ASN A 319 -9.48 6.66 26.00
CA ASN A 319 -8.31 5.88 25.61
C ASN A 319 -8.44 4.36 25.81
N LEU A 320 -9.62 3.81 26.13
CA LEU A 320 -9.83 2.37 26.25
C LEU A 320 -10.18 1.75 24.90
N TYR A 321 -9.54 0.65 24.50
CA TYR A 321 -9.78 -0.02 23.24
C TYR A 321 -9.98 -1.53 23.46
N VAL A 322 -10.60 -2.18 22.47
CA VAL A 322 -10.77 -3.64 22.43
C VAL A 322 -10.15 -4.23 21.16
N ASN A 323 -9.53 -5.39 21.28
CA ASN A 323 -9.11 -6.25 20.17
C ASN A 323 -10.16 -7.35 19.97
N LEU A 324 -11.07 -7.17 19.00
CA LEU A 324 -12.14 -8.14 18.75
C LEU A 324 -11.59 -9.46 18.19
N LYS A 325 -10.48 -9.42 17.43
CA LYS A 325 -9.85 -10.62 16.87
C LYS A 325 -9.36 -11.58 17.96
N GLU A 326 -8.80 -11.04 19.03
CA GLU A 326 -8.28 -11.83 20.16
C GLU A 326 -9.29 -12.02 21.30
N LEU A 327 -10.47 -11.38 21.22
CA LEU A 327 -11.53 -11.52 22.23
C LEU A 327 -12.11 -12.92 22.25
N LYS A 328 -12.34 -13.54 21.08
CA LYS A 328 -12.72 -14.95 20.89
C LYS A 328 -13.90 -15.44 21.75
N LEU A 329 -14.74 -14.52 22.22
CA LEU A 329 -15.99 -14.83 22.93
C LEU A 329 -17.14 -15.19 21.97
N GLU A 330 -16.98 -14.87 20.69
CA GLU A 330 -17.95 -15.11 19.62
C GLU A 330 -17.23 -15.60 18.38
N GLN A 331 -17.95 -16.33 17.54
CA GLN A 331 -17.50 -16.76 16.22
C GLN A 331 -18.24 -15.97 15.15
N PRO A 332 -17.67 -15.80 13.95
CA PRO A 332 -18.40 -15.18 12.84
C PRO A 332 -19.74 -15.89 12.62
N SER A 333 -20.82 -15.12 12.41
CA SER A 333 -22.15 -15.69 12.24
C SER A 333 -22.18 -16.74 11.12
N PRO A 334 -22.84 -17.90 11.34
CA PRO A 334 -23.10 -18.86 10.27
C PRO A 334 -24.17 -18.34 9.29
N ASN A 335 -24.98 -17.38 9.72
CA ASN A 335 -26.06 -16.81 8.93
C ASN A 335 -25.53 -15.71 8.00
N VAL A 336 -25.98 -15.74 6.76
CA VAL A 336 -25.72 -14.70 5.77
C VAL A 336 -27.03 -14.09 5.28
N VAL A 337 -26.98 -12.80 4.99
CA VAL A 337 -28.08 -12.06 4.36
C VAL A 337 -27.62 -11.60 2.99
N VAL A 338 -28.39 -11.92 1.95
CA VAL A 338 -28.16 -11.40 0.61
C VAL A 338 -28.75 -10.00 0.52
N ARG A 339 -27.92 -9.03 0.15
CA ARG A 339 -28.34 -7.64 -0.07
C ARG A 339 -28.33 -7.35 -1.58
N PRO A 340 -29.33 -6.63 -2.11
CA PRO A 340 -29.29 -6.19 -3.50
C PRO A 340 -28.08 -5.28 -3.75
N ALA A 341 -27.64 -5.23 -5.00
CA ALA A 341 -26.57 -4.33 -5.42
C ALA A 341 -27.06 -2.88 -5.55
N TYR A 342 -28.33 -2.73 -5.96
CA TYR A 342 -28.98 -1.45 -6.19
C TYR A 342 -30.45 -1.48 -5.80
N ILE A 343 -31.00 -0.29 -5.53
CA ILE A 343 -32.41 -0.05 -5.28
C ILE A 343 -33.04 0.37 -6.60
N SER A 344 -33.85 -0.51 -7.18
CA SER A 344 -34.58 -0.30 -8.44
C SER A 344 -35.68 0.76 -8.32
N ARG A 345 -36.14 1.02 -7.09
CA ARG A 345 -37.17 2.01 -6.79
C ARG A 345 -36.73 3.44 -7.12
N GLU A 346 -37.67 4.22 -7.65
CA GLU A 346 -37.50 5.66 -7.86
C GLU A 346 -37.53 6.40 -6.52
N GLY A 347 -36.56 7.29 -6.31
CA GLY A 347 -36.45 8.13 -5.12
C GLY A 347 -36.02 9.54 -5.50
N GLN A 348 -36.20 10.49 -4.58
CA GLN A 348 -35.82 11.87 -4.84
C GLN A 348 -34.30 11.99 -4.89
N LYS A 349 -33.74 12.65 -5.91
CA LYS A 349 -32.29 12.86 -5.98
C LYS A 349 -31.82 13.73 -4.81
N LYS A 350 -30.89 13.21 -4.01
CA LYS A 350 -30.33 13.90 -2.85
C LYS A 350 -28.85 13.57 -2.70
N SER A 351 -28.00 14.44 -3.20
CA SER A 351 -26.54 14.27 -3.12
C SER A 351 -25.95 14.71 -1.78
N SER A 352 -26.69 15.44 -0.94
CA SER A 352 -26.23 15.80 0.40
C SER A 352 -27.38 16.11 1.36
N PHE A 353 -27.13 15.90 2.65
CA PHE A 353 -28.01 16.32 3.73
C PHE A 353 -27.22 16.48 5.04
N SER A 354 -27.83 17.11 6.03
CA SER A 354 -27.26 17.34 7.36
C SER A 354 -28.26 17.05 8.46
N ILE A 355 -27.74 16.61 9.60
CA ILE A 355 -28.46 16.40 10.85
C ILE A 355 -27.78 17.28 11.89
N ASP A 356 -28.55 18.19 12.49
CA ASP A 356 -28.08 19.03 13.59
C ASP A 356 -28.49 18.42 14.92
N TYR A 357 -27.51 18.01 15.73
CA TYR A 357 -27.72 17.51 17.09
C TYR A 357 -27.65 18.65 18.12
N GLY A 358 -27.40 19.88 17.68
CA GLY A 358 -27.16 21.03 18.54
C GLY A 358 -25.74 21.06 19.12
N ASN A 359 -25.46 22.05 19.97
CA ASN A 359 -24.17 22.23 20.65
C ASN A 359 -22.95 22.22 19.70
N ASN A 360 -23.08 22.89 18.55
CA ASN A 360 -22.07 22.90 17.48
C ASN A 360 -21.65 21.48 17.05
N TYR A 361 -22.60 20.54 17.00
CA TYR A 361 -22.39 19.19 16.48
C TYR A 361 -23.37 18.89 15.33
N THR A 362 -22.91 19.15 14.12
CA THR A 362 -23.65 18.87 12.89
C THR A 362 -22.96 17.75 12.13
N VAL A 363 -23.72 16.70 11.81
CA VAL A 363 -23.29 15.61 10.95
C VAL A 363 -23.83 15.87 9.56
N SER A 364 -23.00 15.71 8.53
CA SER A 364 -23.49 15.77 7.15
C SER A 364 -22.92 14.65 6.31
N TYR A 365 -23.67 14.30 5.28
CA TYR A 365 -23.34 13.24 4.35
C TYR A 365 -23.35 13.82 2.94
N LYS A 366 -22.32 13.49 2.15
CA LYS A 366 -22.19 13.92 0.75
C LYS A 366 -21.95 12.71 -0.14
N TYR A 367 -22.85 12.48 -1.08
CA TYR A 367 -22.80 11.38 -2.02
C TYR A 367 -21.70 11.59 -3.07
N VAL A 368 -20.95 10.53 -3.33
CA VAL A 368 -19.89 10.48 -4.31
C VAL A 368 -20.28 9.41 -5.34
N GLU A 369 -20.80 9.86 -6.50
CA GLU A 369 -21.41 9.00 -7.53
C GLU A 369 -20.48 7.90 -8.01
N ASN A 370 -19.23 8.27 -8.34
CA ASN A 370 -18.19 7.34 -8.81
C ASN A 370 -17.68 6.40 -7.71
N GLU A 371 -18.13 6.55 -6.46
CA GLU A 371 -17.88 5.63 -5.35
C GLU A 371 -19.14 4.86 -4.93
N GLY A 372 -20.34 5.39 -5.20
CA GLY A 372 -21.61 4.78 -4.80
C GLY A 372 -21.80 4.77 -3.28
N VAL A 373 -21.28 5.80 -2.61
CA VAL A 373 -21.24 5.95 -1.14
C VAL A 373 -21.42 7.42 -0.73
N TYR A 374 -21.87 7.63 0.49
CA TYR A 374 -21.88 8.92 1.16
C TYR A 374 -20.65 9.06 2.04
N HIS A 375 -19.85 10.11 1.85
CA HIS A 375 -18.81 10.51 2.78
C HIS A 375 -19.43 11.25 3.97
N ARG A 376 -19.02 10.88 5.18
CA ARG A 376 -19.49 11.49 6.42
C ARG A 376 -18.59 12.66 6.84
N TYR A 377 -19.20 13.73 7.33
CA TYR A 377 -18.55 14.94 7.83
C TYR A 377 -19.08 15.30 9.21
N ILE A 378 -18.22 15.87 10.04
CA ILE A 378 -18.57 16.46 11.34
C ILE A 378 -18.17 17.93 11.28
N ASN A 379 -19.12 18.84 11.49
CA ASN A 379 -18.90 20.29 11.47
C ASN A 379 -18.12 20.72 10.21
N ASN A 380 -18.59 20.25 9.05
CA ASN A 380 -18.00 20.47 7.72
C ASN A 380 -16.58 19.90 7.51
N LYS A 381 -15.99 19.19 8.49
CA LYS A 381 -14.72 18.48 8.33
C LYS A 381 -14.97 17.02 8.02
N GLN A 382 -14.29 16.49 7.01
CA GLN A 382 -14.44 15.08 6.62
C GLN A 382 -14.04 14.18 7.79
N HIS A 383 -14.88 13.19 8.09
CA HIS A 383 -14.66 12.28 9.21
C HIS A 383 -13.77 11.12 8.75
N PHE A 384 -12.67 10.90 9.46
CA PHE A 384 -11.75 9.80 9.23
C PHE A 384 -11.70 8.87 10.44
N ASP A 385 -11.48 7.59 10.17
CA ASP A 385 -10.97 6.65 11.15
C ASP A 385 -9.48 6.93 11.38
N ALA A 386 -8.95 6.54 12.53
CA ALA A 386 -7.57 6.77 12.91
C ALA A 386 -6.57 6.01 12.01
N ASN A 387 -7.02 4.99 11.27
CA ASN A 387 -6.23 4.35 10.22
C ASN A 387 -6.07 5.19 8.93
N GLY A 388 -6.60 6.42 8.90
CA GLY A 388 -6.51 7.34 7.76
C GLY A 388 -7.57 7.14 6.68
N LYS A 389 -8.45 6.14 6.82
CA LYS A 389 -9.54 5.92 5.86
C LYS A 389 -10.75 6.80 6.19
N PRO A 390 -11.37 7.43 5.18
CA PRO A 390 -12.57 8.22 5.41
C PRO A 390 -13.76 7.33 5.80
N ILE A 391 -14.62 7.86 6.67
CA ILE A 391 -15.89 7.21 7.06
C ILE A 391 -16.90 7.38 5.93
N LYS A 392 -17.47 6.26 5.48
CA LYS A 392 -18.41 6.19 4.35
C LYS A 392 -19.62 5.35 4.72
N ALA A 393 -20.78 5.71 4.18
CA ALA A 393 -22.02 4.96 4.35
C ALA A 393 -22.62 4.66 2.98
N ARG A 394 -23.16 3.45 2.79
CA ARG A 394 -23.98 3.13 1.62
C ARG A 394 -25.46 3.34 1.89
N ASN A 395 -25.88 3.00 3.09
CA ASN A 395 -27.24 3.15 3.56
C ASN A 395 -27.23 4.07 4.78
N ILE A 396 -28.09 5.08 4.80
CA ILE A 396 -28.27 5.95 5.96
C ILE A 396 -29.75 6.04 6.27
N ILE A 397 -30.14 5.66 7.48
CA ILE A 397 -31.51 5.79 7.98
C ILE A 397 -31.49 6.80 9.10
N VAL A 398 -32.26 7.88 8.97
CA VAL A 398 -32.54 8.81 10.06
C VAL A 398 -33.84 8.37 10.69
N GLN A 399 -33.77 7.81 11.89
CA GLN A 399 -34.89 7.29 12.64
C GLN A 399 -35.33 8.32 13.67
N TYR A 400 -36.52 8.90 13.47
CA TYR A 400 -37.07 9.88 14.39
C TYR A 400 -37.85 9.18 15.50
N VAL A 401 -37.44 9.41 16.74
CA VAL A 401 -38.01 8.76 17.93
C VAL A 401 -38.29 9.78 19.04
N PRO A 402 -39.27 9.52 19.93
CA PRO A 402 -39.41 10.26 21.17
C PRO A 402 -38.18 10.07 22.08
N PHE A 403 -37.91 11.07 22.90
CA PHE A 403 -36.85 11.01 23.90
C PHE A 403 -37.39 11.52 25.23
N TYR A 404 -37.18 10.72 26.27
CA TYR A 404 -37.45 11.11 27.66
C TYR A 404 -36.14 11.26 28.43
N ASN A 405 -36.21 11.84 29.63
CA ASN A 405 -35.10 11.85 30.56
C ASN A 405 -35.30 10.73 31.57
N ASP A 406 -34.30 9.87 31.74
CA ASP A 406 -34.38 8.84 32.77
C ASP A 406 -34.30 9.42 34.20
N ALA A 407 -34.37 8.55 35.21
CA ALA A 407 -34.35 8.95 36.62
C ALA A 407 -33.11 9.76 37.05
N ARG A 408 -32.04 9.81 36.23
CA ARG A 408 -30.84 10.62 36.45
C ARG A 408 -30.73 11.82 35.49
N GLY A 409 -31.80 12.15 34.78
CA GLY A 409 -31.85 13.29 33.86
C GLY A 409 -31.14 13.06 32.53
N ARG A 410 -30.84 11.81 32.16
CA ARG A 410 -30.08 11.52 30.93
C ARG A 410 -31.04 11.28 29.76
N PRO A 411 -30.76 11.82 28.58
CA PRO A 411 -31.61 11.64 27.42
C PRO A 411 -31.62 10.16 27.01
N THR A 412 -32.81 9.60 26.87
CA THR A 412 -33.03 8.20 26.49
C THR A 412 -34.03 8.14 25.35
N ALA A 413 -33.60 7.51 24.24
CA ALA A 413 -34.43 7.26 23.08
C ALA A 413 -35.45 6.15 23.35
N GLU A 414 -36.72 6.41 23.02
CA GLU A 414 -37.79 5.42 23.08
C GLU A 414 -37.83 4.63 21.76
N LEU A 415 -37.25 3.43 21.79
CA LEU A 415 -36.99 2.63 20.59
C LEU A 415 -38.11 1.64 20.24
N VAL A 416 -39.03 1.36 21.17
CA VAL A 416 -40.19 0.49 20.95
C VAL A 416 -41.38 1.36 20.55
N GLY A 417 -42.09 0.97 19.49
CA GLY A 417 -43.19 1.75 18.93
C GLY A 417 -43.06 1.93 17.43
N GLU A 418 -43.55 3.06 16.92
CA GLU A 418 -43.54 3.39 15.49
C GLU A 418 -43.23 4.87 15.26
N GLY A 419 -42.75 5.19 14.07
CA GLY A 419 -42.46 6.56 13.71
C GLY A 419 -42.02 6.71 12.26
N VAL A 420 -41.51 7.90 11.93
CA VAL A 420 -41.06 8.23 10.57
C VAL A 420 -39.56 8.04 10.43
N ILE A 421 -39.13 7.77 9.21
CA ILE A 421 -37.72 7.76 8.84
C ILE A 421 -37.47 8.59 7.59
N ASP A 422 -36.23 9.03 7.46
CA ASP A 422 -35.64 9.41 6.19
C ASP A 422 -34.57 8.38 5.81
N PHE A 423 -34.66 7.80 4.61
CA PHE A 423 -33.71 6.83 4.10
C PHE A 423 -32.94 7.39 2.91
N TYR A 424 -31.62 7.30 2.97
CA TYR A 424 -30.68 7.75 1.94
C TYR A 424 -29.82 6.58 1.50
N SER A 425 -29.82 6.30 0.20
CA SER A 425 -28.97 5.28 -0.42
C SER A 425 -28.80 5.59 -1.91
N GLN A 426 -27.61 5.31 -2.47
CA GLN A 426 -27.30 5.53 -3.89
C GLN A 426 -27.67 6.93 -4.44
N GLY A 427 -27.44 7.99 -3.66
CA GLY A 427 -27.79 9.36 -4.07
C GLY A 427 -29.30 9.66 -4.11
N LYS A 428 -30.14 8.72 -3.66
CA LYS A 428 -31.60 8.83 -3.58
C LYS A 428 -32.03 9.04 -2.12
N TYR A 429 -33.15 9.72 -1.96
CA TYR A 429 -33.87 9.97 -0.73
C TYR A 429 -35.27 9.37 -0.79
N PHE A 430 -35.67 8.71 0.30
CA PHE A 430 -36.97 8.11 0.49
C PHE A 430 -37.49 8.48 1.88
N LYS A 431 -38.72 8.96 1.96
CA LYS A 431 -39.45 9.05 3.23
C LYS A 431 -40.04 7.68 3.55
N GLY A 432 -40.18 7.35 4.84
CA GLY A 432 -40.70 6.06 5.25
C GLY A 432 -41.21 6.02 6.69
N LYS A 433 -41.40 4.81 7.19
CA LYS A 433 -41.79 4.53 8.57
C LYS A 433 -40.89 3.47 9.20
N TRP A 434 -40.78 3.48 10.52
CA TRP A 434 -40.20 2.38 11.29
C TRP A 434 -41.24 1.82 12.25
N SER A 435 -41.10 0.54 12.61
CA SER A 435 -41.87 -0.10 13.67
C SER A 435 -41.02 -1.11 14.44
N LYS A 436 -41.22 -1.19 15.75
CA LYS A 436 -40.60 -2.18 16.64
C LYS A 436 -41.62 -2.59 17.71
N SER A 437 -41.91 -3.89 17.79
CA SER A 437 -42.98 -4.43 18.64
C SER A 437 -42.57 -4.66 20.10
N SER A 438 -41.29 -4.95 20.36
CA SER A 438 -40.73 -5.10 21.71
C SER A 438 -39.22 -4.84 21.72
N GLU A 439 -38.58 -4.82 22.88
CA GLU A 439 -37.15 -4.56 23.03
C GLU A 439 -36.27 -5.58 22.28
N LYS A 440 -36.71 -6.83 22.18
CA LYS A 440 -35.96 -7.93 21.55
C LYS A 440 -36.21 -8.04 20.04
N GLU A 441 -37.39 -7.67 19.57
CA GLU A 441 -37.75 -7.80 18.17
C GLU A 441 -36.99 -6.77 17.30
N PRO A 442 -36.56 -7.12 16.08
CA PRO A 442 -35.81 -6.20 15.22
C PRO A 442 -36.65 -4.99 14.81
N THR A 443 -36.02 -3.82 14.76
CA THR A 443 -36.64 -2.63 14.14
C THR A 443 -36.81 -2.87 12.64
N ARG A 444 -38.03 -2.73 12.15
CA ARG A 444 -38.38 -2.85 10.72
C ARG A 444 -38.56 -1.47 10.11
N PHE A 445 -38.09 -1.30 8.88
CA PHE A 445 -38.13 -0.04 8.15
C PHE A 445 -38.92 -0.23 6.86
N TYR A 446 -39.83 0.68 6.56
CA TYR A 446 -40.74 0.58 5.42
C TYR A 446 -40.72 1.86 4.60
N TYR A 447 -40.89 1.71 3.29
CA TYR A 447 -41.23 2.81 2.41
C TYR A 447 -42.67 3.30 2.67
N GLN A 448 -43.07 4.42 2.08
CA GLN A 448 -44.42 4.98 2.27
C GLN A 448 -45.57 4.07 1.80
N ASP A 449 -45.29 3.17 0.86
CA ASP A 449 -46.26 2.20 0.33
C ASP A 449 -46.31 0.89 1.14
N GLY A 450 -45.58 0.81 2.26
CA GLY A 450 -45.60 -0.33 3.17
C GLY A 450 -44.64 -1.47 2.82
N GLN A 451 -43.89 -1.40 1.71
CA GLN A 451 -42.85 -2.39 1.43
C GLN A 451 -41.65 -2.19 2.36
N GLU A 452 -41.05 -3.28 2.86
CA GLU A 452 -39.86 -3.22 3.70
C GLU A 452 -38.67 -2.66 2.91
N ILE A 453 -37.85 -1.83 3.56
CA ILE A 453 -36.68 -1.20 2.94
C ILE A 453 -35.58 -2.22 2.72
N GLU A 454 -35.21 -2.36 1.46
CA GLU A 454 -34.02 -3.06 1.02
C GLU A 454 -32.79 -2.17 1.19
N ARG A 455 -31.79 -2.67 1.92
CA ARG A 455 -30.48 -2.02 2.04
C ARG A 455 -29.54 -2.61 1.02
N VAL A 456 -28.78 -1.78 0.31
CA VAL A 456 -27.71 -2.29 -0.55
C VAL A 456 -26.55 -2.85 0.29
N TYR A 457 -25.76 -3.76 -0.27
CA TYR A 457 -24.56 -4.28 0.39
C TYR A 457 -23.63 -3.15 0.86
N GLY A 458 -23.13 -3.21 2.10
CA GLY A 458 -22.15 -2.29 2.65
C GLY A 458 -22.61 -1.54 3.89
N GLN A 459 -21.70 -0.74 4.45
CA GLN A 459 -21.89 -0.09 5.76
C GLN A 459 -23.19 0.72 5.82
N THR A 460 -23.98 0.43 6.86
CA THR A 460 -25.22 1.14 7.18
C THR A 460 -25.03 2.04 8.39
N TRP A 461 -25.54 3.26 8.32
CA TRP A 461 -25.64 4.18 9.46
C TRP A 461 -27.10 4.37 9.83
N ILE A 462 -27.43 4.23 11.11
CA ILE A 462 -28.74 4.54 11.66
C ILE A 462 -28.58 5.68 12.65
N GLN A 463 -29.13 6.83 12.30
CA GLN A 463 -29.08 8.07 13.07
C GLN A 463 -30.37 8.14 13.89
N ILE A 464 -30.28 7.85 15.19
CA ILE A 464 -31.41 7.98 16.11
C ILE A 464 -31.53 9.44 16.51
N VAL A 465 -32.57 10.10 16.04
CA VAL A 465 -32.77 11.55 16.17
C VAL A 465 -34.07 11.82 16.92
N ARG A 466 -34.06 12.86 17.75
CA ARG A 466 -35.25 13.33 18.45
C ARG A 466 -36.28 13.84 17.43
N ARG A 467 -37.52 13.36 17.54
CA ARG A 467 -38.66 13.85 16.76
C ARG A 467 -39.07 15.27 17.17
#